data_AF-A0A1H0I340-F1
#
_entry.id   AF-A0A1H0I340-F1
#
_cell.length_a   1.000
_cell.length_b   1.000
_cell.length_c   1.000
_cell.angle_alpha   90.00
_cell.angle_beta   90.00
_cell.angle_gamma   90.00
#
_symmetry.space_group_name_H-M   'P 1'
#
loop_
_entity.id
_entity.type
_entity.pdbx_description
1 polymer ?
#
loop_
_entity_poly.entity_id
_entity_poly.type
_entity_poly.pdbx_seq_one_letter_code
_entity_poly.pdbx_strand_id
1 'polypeptide(L)'
;MNVWVELVGVDGVAKRRETAIVERIVDGARLDDLGLSLGDGKVIQRRLQEELTQFQADQAGQQDRKCHDCNRLRGVHDYRFRTVHSLFGLCRVRVPRLRSCACGKTARSGTGSIETLLNGRATPELERIQAELGSRLSFREAARVLDLFVPAARPHNHRTVSNRLAKVADQIEKWDVASPYRISRASKSAVSVFIDGAYIRAVPGYQSRHFEIAMGRVVSQNRPPRQFAAAPNVATGKHDVVRAAMRAQGWLPGRDVTVFSDGEIGLQSIVLSATRQPVTHILDWFHLSMRLRHIEQAWEGIKHVHDRSIYLWDVAVHVPRLRHLLWSGYVREATRAVKHMLDQLEQHTWLPQASNKLKRLYELVRNLRTYLVQNKASIVDYCRRYWSGQPISSSPAESAANSLVNARMNKKRQMRWSPIGAHRVLQVRAAVADGRLKQAKLALAA
;
A
#
# COMPACT_ATOMS: atom_id res chain seq x y z
N MET A 1 -24.96 -2.30 38.36
CA MET A 1 -25.10 -3.26 37.25
C MET A 1 -23.97 -4.27 37.34
N ASN A 2 -24.28 -5.56 37.41
CA ASN A 2 -23.26 -6.62 37.43
C ASN A 2 -23.18 -7.25 36.04
N VAL A 3 -21.97 -7.40 35.52
CA VAL A 3 -21.68 -7.97 34.20
C VAL A 3 -21.07 -9.35 34.39
N TRP A 4 -21.67 -10.35 33.78
CA TRP A 4 -21.26 -11.75 33.87
C TRP A 4 -20.89 -12.30 32.49
N VAL A 5 -19.93 -13.21 32.45
CA VAL A 5 -19.67 -14.05 31.29
C VAL A 5 -20.05 -15.49 31.64
N GLU A 6 -20.71 -16.16 30.71
CA GLU A 6 -21.01 -17.58 30.77
C GLU A 6 -20.19 -18.31 29.71
N LEU A 7 -19.38 -19.27 30.14
CA LEU A 7 -18.47 -20.04 29.30
C LEU A 7 -18.92 -21.50 29.30
N VAL A 8 -19.19 -22.07 28.13
CA VAL A 8 -19.65 -23.44 27.97
C VAL A 8 -18.55 -24.28 27.33
N GLY A 9 -18.08 -25.30 28.05
CA GLY A 9 -17.01 -26.19 27.61
C GLY A 9 -17.47 -27.24 26.62
N VAL A 10 -16.52 -28.05 26.13
CA VAL A 10 -16.83 -29.22 25.30
C VAL A 10 -17.64 -30.28 26.08
N ASP A 11 -17.58 -30.22 27.41
CA ASP A 11 -18.38 -31.03 28.34
C ASP A 11 -19.83 -30.53 28.49
N GLY A 12 -20.20 -29.40 27.86
CA GLY A 12 -21.53 -28.80 27.96
C GLY A 12 -21.81 -28.10 29.29
N VAL A 13 -20.85 -28.06 30.21
CA VAL A 13 -21.04 -27.45 31.54
C VAL A 13 -20.82 -25.95 31.45
N ALA A 14 -21.86 -25.18 31.78
CA ALA A 14 -21.78 -23.73 31.87
C ALA A 14 -21.05 -23.28 33.14
N LYS A 15 -20.09 -22.37 32.98
CA LYS A 15 -19.40 -21.70 34.10
C LYS A 15 -19.65 -20.21 34.02
N ARG A 16 -20.26 -19.66 35.07
CA ARG A 16 -20.50 -18.21 35.19
C ARG A 16 -19.39 -17.54 35.98
N ARG A 17 -18.89 -16.42 35.47
CA ARG A 17 -17.87 -15.59 36.14
C ARG A 17 -18.29 -14.12 36.13
N GLU A 18 -18.18 -13.46 37.28
CA GLU A 18 -18.42 -12.02 37.35
C GLU A 18 -17.23 -11.30 36.70
N THR A 19 -17.52 -10.46 35.73
CA THR A 19 -16.50 -9.71 34.98
C THR A 19 -16.35 -8.31 35.55
N ALA A 20 -17.44 -7.62 35.86
CA ALA A 20 -17.39 -6.27 36.41
C ALA A 20 -18.64 -5.89 37.17
N ILE A 21 -18.50 -4.95 38.09
CA ILE A 21 -19.58 -4.23 38.73
C ILE A 21 -19.47 -2.76 38.29
N VAL A 22 -20.56 -2.21 37.78
CA VAL A 22 -20.68 -0.80 37.40
C VAL A 22 -21.74 -0.17 38.27
N GLU A 23 -21.32 0.76 39.13
CA GLU A 23 -22.20 1.49 40.03
C GLU A 23 -22.45 2.91 39.48
N ARG A 24 -23.70 3.33 39.54
CA ARG A 24 -24.16 4.69 39.21
C ARG A 24 -25.23 5.07 40.21
N ILE A 25 -25.02 6.17 40.91
CA ILE A 25 -26.01 6.75 41.80
C ILE A 25 -26.89 7.65 40.93
N VAL A 26 -28.20 7.42 40.94
CA VAL A 26 -29.16 8.19 40.11
C VAL A 26 -29.53 9.51 40.80
N ASP A 27 -29.49 9.54 42.12
CA ASP A 27 -29.73 10.76 42.88
C ASP A 27 -28.59 11.76 42.68
N GLY A 28 -28.91 12.96 42.19
CA GLY A 28 -27.93 13.97 41.80
C GLY A 28 -27.12 13.67 40.54
N ALA A 29 -27.46 12.62 39.77
CA ALA A 29 -26.74 12.24 38.55
C ALA A 29 -26.77 13.33 37.47
N ARG A 30 -25.66 13.45 36.73
CA ARG A 30 -25.52 14.37 35.60
C ARG A 30 -25.42 13.60 34.29
N LEU A 31 -25.45 14.33 33.17
CA LEU A 31 -25.28 13.72 31.84
C LEU A 31 -23.95 12.96 31.72
N ASP A 32 -22.90 13.39 32.41
CA ASP A 32 -21.58 12.71 32.42
C ASP A 32 -21.62 11.32 33.09
N ASP A 33 -22.65 11.04 33.91
CA ASP A 33 -22.86 9.75 34.57
C ASP A 33 -23.65 8.76 33.70
N LEU A 34 -24.20 9.23 32.56
CA LEU A 34 -25.06 8.44 31.68
C LEU A 34 -24.25 7.37 30.93
N GLY A 35 -24.50 6.11 31.24
CA GLY A 35 -23.93 4.95 30.53
C GLY A 35 -22.51 4.58 30.98
N LEU A 36 -21.84 3.76 30.16
CA LEU A 36 -20.47 3.31 30.43
C LEU A 36 -19.48 4.41 30.06
N SER A 37 -18.56 4.72 30.97
CA SER A 37 -17.39 5.49 30.60
C SER A 37 -16.44 4.64 29.74
N LEU A 38 -15.55 5.31 29.00
CA LEU A 38 -14.46 4.62 28.31
C LEU A 38 -13.58 3.80 29.28
N GLY A 39 -13.43 4.27 30.52
CA GLY A 39 -12.74 3.53 31.58
C GLY A 39 -13.44 2.22 31.91
N ASP A 40 -14.75 2.26 32.14
CA ASP A 40 -15.56 1.07 32.43
C ASP A 40 -15.51 0.08 31.27
N GLY A 41 -15.71 0.56 30.05
CA GLY A 41 -15.63 -0.26 28.84
C GLY A 41 -14.29 -0.97 28.71
N LYS A 42 -13.17 -0.27 28.99
CA LYS A 42 -11.84 -0.88 28.95
C LYS A 42 -11.65 -1.95 30.03
N VAL A 43 -12.13 -1.71 31.25
CA VAL A 43 -12.03 -2.67 32.35
C VAL A 43 -12.83 -3.94 32.04
N ILE A 44 -14.07 -3.79 31.57
CA ILE A 44 -14.96 -4.89 31.18
C ILE A 44 -14.31 -5.72 30.06
N GLN A 45 -13.88 -5.08 28.98
CA GLN A 45 -13.25 -5.75 27.83
C GLN A 45 -11.99 -6.52 28.24
N ARG A 46 -11.11 -5.91 29.06
CA ARG A 46 -9.89 -6.57 29.53
C ARG A 46 -10.21 -7.83 30.33
N ARG A 47 -11.11 -7.75 31.31
CA ARG A 47 -11.45 -8.90 32.16
C ARG A 47 -12.16 -9.99 31.37
N LEU A 48 -13.06 -9.63 30.46
CA LEU A 48 -13.68 -10.59 29.56
C LEU A 48 -12.63 -11.33 28.71
N GLN A 49 -11.66 -10.60 28.18
CA GLN A 49 -10.55 -11.17 27.40
C GLN A 49 -9.68 -12.11 28.25
N GLU A 50 -9.39 -11.76 29.50
CA GLU A 50 -8.63 -12.60 30.45
C GLU A 50 -9.36 -13.93 30.71
N GLU A 51 -10.65 -13.87 31.07
CA GLU A 51 -11.47 -15.07 31.32
C GLU A 51 -11.59 -15.97 30.08
N LEU A 52 -11.90 -15.38 28.92
CA LEU A 52 -12.06 -16.14 27.68
C LEU A 52 -10.76 -16.84 27.25
N THR A 53 -9.62 -16.13 27.33
CA THR A 53 -8.34 -16.71 26.90
C THR A 53 -7.82 -17.77 27.87
N GLN A 54 -8.05 -17.61 29.18
CA GLN A 54 -7.73 -18.65 30.15
C GLN A 54 -8.60 -19.90 29.91
N PHE A 55 -9.90 -19.71 29.68
CA PHE A 55 -10.82 -20.80 29.38
C PHE A 55 -10.42 -21.58 28.12
N GLN A 56 -10.07 -20.89 27.03
CA GLN A 56 -9.57 -21.52 25.80
C GLN A 56 -8.28 -22.31 26.06
N ALA A 57 -7.35 -21.76 26.85
CA ALA A 57 -6.12 -22.44 27.23
C ALA A 57 -6.37 -23.70 28.08
N ASP A 58 -7.35 -23.66 28.99
CA ASP A 58 -7.76 -24.81 29.79
C ASP A 58 -8.38 -25.91 28.92
N GLN A 59 -9.27 -25.56 27.98
CA GLN A 59 -9.86 -26.50 27.03
C GLN A 59 -8.79 -27.15 26.13
N ALA A 60 -7.88 -26.35 25.57
CA ALA A 60 -6.75 -26.86 24.79
C ALA A 60 -5.84 -27.78 25.63
N GLY A 61 -5.61 -27.42 26.90
CA GLY A 61 -4.84 -28.26 27.81
C GLY A 61 -5.52 -29.58 28.15
N GLN A 62 -6.85 -29.59 28.30
CA GLN A 62 -7.63 -30.82 28.50
C GLN A 62 -7.58 -31.74 27.27
N GLN A 63 -7.65 -31.18 26.07
CA GLN A 63 -7.47 -31.94 24.83
C GLN A 63 -6.07 -32.55 24.78
N ASP A 64 -5.04 -31.75 25.08
CA ASP A 64 -3.65 -32.21 25.09
C ASP A 64 -3.39 -33.24 26.20
N ARG A 65 -4.19 -33.30 27.28
CA ARG A 65 -4.04 -34.37 28.27
C ARG A 65 -4.24 -35.75 27.66
N LYS A 66 -5.04 -35.90 26.60
CA LYS A 66 -5.18 -37.19 25.90
C LYS A 66 -3.97 -37.41 24.99
N CYS A 67 -3.29 -38.54 25.15
CA CYS A 67 -2.19 -38.91 24.25
C CYS A 67 -2.73 -39.14 22.83
N HIS A 68 -2.16 -38.48 21.82
CA HIS A 68 -2.60 -38.66 20.43
C HIS A 68 -2.44 -40.10 19.92
N ASP A 69 -1.54 -40.89 20.49
CA ASP A 69 -1.27 -42.27 20.03
C ASP A 69 -2.12 -43.34 20.72
N CYS A 70 -2.29 -43.24 22.04
CA CYS A 70 -2.97 -44.28 22.83
C CYS A 70 -4.22 -43.78 23.57
N ASN A 71 -4.57 -42.51 23.39
CA ASN A 71 -5.71 -41.83 24.02
C ASN A 71 -5.72 -41.82 25.57
N ARG A 72 -4.69 -42.36 26.23
CA ARG A 72 -4.56 -42.34 27.69
C ARG A 72 -4.30 -40.93 28.20
N LEU A 73 -4.82 -40.64 29.39
CA LEU A 73 -4.63 -39.35 30.06
C LEU A 73 -3.20 -39.21 30.60
N ARG A 74 -2.56 -38.12 30.20
CA ARG A 74 -1.27 -37.67 30.72
C ARG A 74 -1.46 -36.94 32.05
N GLY A 75 -0.59 -37.25 33.00
CA GLY A 75 -0.49 -36.51 34.25
C GLY A 75 0.02 -35.09 34.02
N VAL A 76 -0.46 -34.13 34.81
CA VAL A 76 0.11 -32.78 34.85
C VAL A 76 1.37 -32.82 35.70
N HIS A 77 2.48 -32.30 35.18
CA HIS A 77 3.73 -32.13 35.92
C HIS A 77 3.65 -30.88 36.81
N ASP A 78 3.44 -29.73 36.17
CA ASP A 78 3.30 -28.41 36.79
C ASP A 78 2.52 -27.47 35.84
N TYR A 79 2.44 -26.20 36.20
CA TYR A 79 1.84 -25.16 35.37
C TYR A 79 2.86 -24.07 35.08
N ARG A 80 2.78 -23.48 33.89
CA ARG A 80 3.55 -22.30 33.51
C ARG A 80 2.62 -21.19 33.03
N PHE A 81 3.10 -19.95 33.06
CA PHE A 81 2.41 -18.84 32.42
C PHE A 81 2.96 -18.62 31.01
N ARG A 82 2.06 -18.30 30.08
CA ARG A 82 2.37 -17.78 28.75
C ARG A 82 1.70 -16.41 28.60
N THR A 83 2.33 -15.53 27.86
CA THR A 83 1.85 -14.16 27.66
C THR A 83 1.63 -13.91 26.18
N VAL A 84 0.42 -13.48 25.81
CA VAL A 84 0.02 -13.13 24.44
C VAL A 84 -0.60 -11.74 24.46
N HIS A 85 -0.17 -10.88 23.54
CA HIS A 85 -0.75 -9.54 23.39
C HIS A 85 -1.98 -9.62 22.49
N SER A 86 -3.15 -9.24 23.00
CA SER A 86 -4.39 -9.10 22.21
C SER A 86 -4.76 -7.64 22.00
N LEU A 87 -5.72 -7.37 21.11
CA LEU A 87 -6.27 -6.03 20.94
C LEU A 87 -6.92 -5.50 22.22
N PHE A 88 -7.50 -6.38 23.03
CA PHE A 88 -8.22 -6.05 24.26
C PHE A 88 -7.37 -6.21 25.53
N GLY A 89 -6.03 -6.27 25.39
CA GLY A 89 -5.11 -6.27 26.51
C GLY A 89 -4.12 -7.43 26.52
N LEU A 90 -3.35 -7.49 27.60
CA LEU A 90 -2.31 -8.50 27.80
C LEU A 90 -2.91 -9.77 28.40
N CYS A 91 -2.95 -10.85 27.64
CA CYS A 91 -3.46 -12.15 28.10
C CYS A 91 -2.31 -12.93 28.75
N ARG A 92 -2.34 -13.06 30.08
CA ARG A 92 -1.43 -13.93 30.83
C ARG A 92 -2.17 -15.22 31.17
N VAL A 93 -1.97 -16.25 30.35
CA VAL A 93 -2.67 -17.54 30.47
C VAL A 93 -1.81 -18.57 31.20
N ARG A 94 -2.41 -19.26 32.15
CA ARG A 94 -1.82 -20.42 32.83
C ARG A 94 -2.05 -21.66 31.97
N VAL A 95 -0.99 -22.39 31.64
CA VAL A 95 -1.05 -23.61 30.83
C VAL A 95 -0.39 -24.79 31.55
N PRO A 96 -0.94 -26.01 31.43
CA PRO A 96 -0.33 -27.20 32.02
C PRO A 96 0.93 -27.61 31.26
N ARG A 97 1.92 -28.15 31.98
CA ARG A 97 3.00 -28.95 31.40
C ARG A 97 2.68 -30.42 31.66
N LEU A 98 2.62 -31.20 30.60
CA LEU A 98 2.20 -32.60 30.68
C LEU A 98 3.42 -33.51 30.82
N ARG A 99 3.28 -34.56 31.63
CA ARG A 99 4.28 -35.63 31.72
C ARG A 99 4.28 -36.45 30.42
N SER A 100 5.40 -37.12 30.16
CA SER A 100 5.51 -38.09 29.07
C SER A 100 4.47 -39.20 29.24
N CYS A 101 3.96 -39.71 28.12
CA CYS A 101 3.02 -40.82 28.16
C CYS A 101 3.77 -42.14 28.38
N ALA A 102 3.18 -43.06 29.14
CA ALA A 102 3.73 -44.40 29.38
C ALA A 102 3.78 -45.29 28.11
N CYS A 103 3.16 -44.89 27.00
CA CYS A 103 3.24 -45.61 25.73
C CYS A 103 4.62 -45.50 25.02
N GLY A 104 5.57 -44.76 25.59
CA GLY A 104 6.95 -44.68 25.11
C GLY A 104 7.18 -43.81 23.86
N LYS A 105 6.10 -43.41 23.16
CA LYS A 105 6.21 -42.49 22.02
C LYS A 105 6.52 -41.06 22.48
N THR A 106 7.55 -40.47 21.90
CA THR A 106 7.90 -39.07 22.13
C THR A 106 6.83 -38.16 21.54
N ALA A 107 6.40 -37.16 22.33
CA ALA A 107 5.49 -36.15 21.83
C ALA A 107 6.16 -35.40 20.67
N ARG A 108 5.50 -35.36 19.50
CA ARG A 108 5.95 -34.52 18.39
C ARG A 108 5.88 -33.06 18.83
N SER A 109 7.00 -32.35 18.74
CA SER A 109 7.05 -30.91 18.99
C SER A 109 6.13 -30.19 18.00
N GLY A 110 5.29 -29.27 18.47
CA GLY A 110 4.43 -28.43 17.64
C GLY A 110 3.08 -29.02 17.27
N THR A 111 2.67 -30.18 17.80
CA THR A 111 1.37 -30.80 17.46
C THR A 111 0.29 -30.65 18.52
N GLY A 112 0.61 -30.07 19.69
CA GLY A 112 -0.36 -29.85 20.75
C GLY A 112 -1.32 -28.70 20.44
N SER A 113 -2.55 -28.82 20.93
CA SER A 113 -3.59 -27.79 20.86
C SER A 113 -3.14 -26.51 21.57
N ILE A 114 -2.45 -26.60 22.72
CA ILE A 114 -1.86 -25.44 23.42
C ILE A 114 -0.80 -24.76 22.55
N GLU A 115 0.08 -25.54 21.94
CA GLU A 115 1.16 -24.99 21.11
C GLU A 115 0.60 -24.33 19.86
N THR A 116 -0.44 -24.92 19.25
CA THR A 116 -1.15 -24.36 18.11
C THR A 116 -1.89 -23.06 18.50
N LEU A 117 -2.61 -23.06 19.62
CA LEU A 117 -3.38 -21.91 20.10
C LEU A 117 -2.48 -20.73 20.50
N LEU A 118 -1.35 -21.01 21.15
CA LEU A 118 -0.43 -20.00 21.69
C LEU A 118 0.86 -19.88 20.86
N ASN A 119 0.76 -20.14 19.55
CA ASN A 119 1.88 -19.99 18.64
C ASN A 119 2.14 -18.50 18.35
N GLY A 120 2.95 -17.84 19.18
CA GLY A 120 3.38 -16.46 18.97
C GLY A 120 3.24 -15.57 20.20
N ARG A 121 3.55 -14.28 20.04
CA ARG A 121 3.52 -13.27 21.12
C ARG A 121 2.36 -12.29 21.03
N ALA A 122 1.61 -12.32 19.93
CA ALA A 122 0.50 -11.40 19.67
C ALA A 122 -0.59 -12.07 18.84
N THR A 123 -1.83 -11.66 19.05
CA THR A 123 -2.95 -12.11 18.21
C THR A 123 -2.82 -11.51 16.79
N PRO A 124 -3.19 -12.26 15.75
CA PRO A 124 -3.25 -11.77 14.37
C PRO A 124 -4.02 -10.46 14.20
N GLU A 125 -5.11 -10.29 14.94
CA GLU A 125 -5.93 -9.08 14.90
C GLU A 125 -5.17 -7.84 15.38
N LEU A 126 -4.49 -7.92 16.53
CA LEU A 126 -3.65 -6.83 17.03
C LEU A 126 -2.55 -6.45 16.04
N GLU A 127 -1.85 -7.44 15.46
CA GLU A 127 -0.80 -7.17 14.47
C GLU A 127 -1.37 -6.48 13.23
N ARG A 128 -2.55 -6.90 12.75
CA ARG A 128 -3.24 -6.29 11.62
C ARG A 128 -3.66 -4.84 11.89
N ILE A 129 -4.28 -4.57 13.03
CA ILE A 129 -4.71 -3.21 13.40
C ILE A 129 -3.49 -2.30 13.58
N GLN A 130 -2.42 -2.78 14.21
CA GLN A 130 -1.17 -2.03 14.33
C GLN A 130 -0.52 -1.74 12.99
N ALA A 131 -0.55 -2.71 12.06
CA ALA A 131 -0.06 -2.51 10.70
C ALA A 131 -0.93 -1.48 9.95
N GLU A 132 -2.26 -1.58 10.02
CA GLU A 132 -3.17 -0.62 9.38
C GLU A 132 -2.93 0.80 9.90
N LEU A 133 -2.92 0.99 11.22
CA LEU A 133 -2.67 2.30 11.84
C LEU A 133 -1.26 2.81 11.53
N GLY A 134 -0.22 1.98 11.69
CA GLY A 134 1.17 2.34 11.42
C GLY A 134 1.43 2.67 9.94
N SER A 135 0.61 2.12 9.04
CA SER A 135 0.66 2.45 7.62
C SER A 135 0.19 3.89 7.39
N ARG A 136 -0.80 4.40 8.15
CA ARG A 136 -1.44 5.71 7.98
C ARG A 136 -0.86 6.82 8.85
N LEU A 137 -0.46 6.50 10.07
CA LEU A 137 -0.02 7.44 11.10
C LEU A 137 1.47 7.25 11.40
N SER A 138 2.06 8.21 12.13
CA SER A 138 3.38 7.96 12.72
C SER A 138 3.26 6.81 13.71
N PHE A 139 4.33 6.02 13.91
CA PHE A 139 4.26 4.89 14.84
C PHE A 139 3.93 5.32 16.28
N ARG A 140 4.30 6.54 16.66
CA ARG A 140 3.94 7.13 17.96
C ARG A 140 2.46 7.49 18.03
N GLU A 141 1.90 8.12 17.00
CA GLU A 141 0.46 8.41 16.97
C GLU A 141 -0.38 7.13 16.84
N ALA A 142 0.06 6.14 16.06
CA ALA A 142 -0.60 4.84 15.97
C ALA A 142 -0.70 4.18 17.36
N ALA A 143 0.40 4.20 18.13
CA ALA A 143 0.41 3.75 19.52
C ALA A 143 -0.53 4.58 20.40
N ARG A 144 -0.49 5.92 20.30
CA ARG A 144 -1.38 6.81 21.07
C ARG A 144 -2.86 6.57 20.77
N VAL A 145 -3.24 6.33 19.52
CA VAL A 145 -4.61 6.02 19.12
C VAL A 145 -5.07 4.70 19.75
N LEU A 146 -4.20 3.69 19.80
CA LEU A 146 -4.52 2.44 20.51
C LEU A 146 -4.72 2.69 22.00
N ASP A 147 -3.82 3.44 22.65
CA ASP A 147 -3.94 3.76 24.08
C ASP A 147 -5.21 4.55 24.40
N LEU A 148 -5.70 5.36 23.45
CA LEU A 148 -6.97 6.07 23.58
C LEU A 148 -8.17 5.10 23.60
N PHE A 149 -8.26 4.14 22.68
CA PHE A 149 -9.50 3.37 22.50
C PHE A 149 -9.52 1.98 23.15
N VAL A 150 -8.38 1.28 23.22
CA VAL A 150 -8.36 -0.12 23.68
C VAL A 150 -7.80 -0.28 25.09
N PRO A 151 -8.16 -1.36 25.82
CA PRO A 151 -7.55 -1.66 27.10
C PRO A 151 -6.05 -1.92 26.94
N ALA A 152 -5.24 -1.22 27.72
CA ALA A 152 -3.79 -1.37 27.72
C ALA A 152 -3.28 -1.42 29.16
N ALA A 153 -2.63 -2.52 29.54
CA ALA A 153 -1.97 -2.63 30.85
C ALA A 153 -0.72 -1.73 30.93
N ARG A 154 -0.12 -1.44 29.76
CA ARG A 154 0.99 -0.50 29.58
C ARG A 154 0.81 0.23 28.25
N PRO A 155 1.25 1.49 28.13
CA PRO A 155 1.20 2.22 26.87
C PRO A 155 1.85 1.45 25.72
N HIS A 156 1.25 1.53 24.54
CA HIS A 156 1.77 0.86 23.35
C HIS A 156 3.13 1.45 22.95
N ASN A 157 4.11 0.59 22.65
CA ASN A 157 5.42 1.03 22.20
C ASN A 157 5.46 1.20 20.68
N HIS A 158 5.80 2.40 20.21
CA HIS A 158 5.94 2.72 18.78
C HIS A 158 6.92 1.78 18.04
N ARG A 159 7.99 1.30 18.69
CA ARG A 159 8.91 0.30 18.09
C ARG A 159 8.23 -1.04 17.88
N THR A 160 7.38 -1.46 18.83
CA THR A 160 6.59 -2.70 18.68
C THR A 160 5.60 -2.58 17.52
N VAL A 161 4.93 -1.44 17.37
CA VAL A 161 4.05 -1.17 16.21
C VAL A 161 4.86 -1.25 14.91
N SER A 162 6.03 -0.62 14.84
CA SER A 162 6.92 -0.68 13.68
C SER A 162 7.36 -2.11 13.34
N ASN A 163 7.77 -2.89 14.34
CA ASN A 163 8.23 -4.27 14.15
C ASN A 163 7.11 -5.20 13.68
N ARG A 164 5.91 -5.06 14.24
CA ARG A 164 4.75 -5.86 13.81
C ARG A 164 4.25 -5.44 12.44
N LEU A 165 4.28 -4.14 12.11
CA LEU A 165 4.02 -3.69 10.75
C LEU A 165 5.01 -4.33 9.77
N ALA A 166 6.31 -4.36 10.10
CA ALA A 166 7.31 -5.01 9.28
C ALA A 166 7.03 -6.50 9.07
N LYS A 167 6.66 -7.23 10.15
CA LYS A 167 6.24 -8.64 10.07
C LYS A 167 5.06 -8.83 9.11
N VAL A 168 4.01 -8.00 9.26
CA VAL A 168 2.83 -8.03 8.39
C VAL A 168 3.19 -7.72 6.94
N ALA A 169 4.05 -6.72 6.70
CA ALA A 169 4.52 -6.36 5.37
C ALA A 169 5.25 -7.52 4.68
N ASP A 170 6.19 -8.16 5.37
CA ASP A 170 6.96 -9.29 4.85
C ASP A 170 6.04 -10.49 4.52
N GLN A 171 4.97 -10.71 5.31
CA GLN A 171 3.99 -11.76 5.01
C GLN A 171 3.09 -11.41 3.82
N ILE A 172 2.66 -10.16 3.67
CA ILE A 172 1.92 -9.69 2.48
C ILE A 172 2.75 -9.90 1.23
N GLU A 173 4.02 -9.51 1.27
CA GLU A 173 4.94 -9.66 0.15
C GLU A 173 5.14 -11.13 -0.21
N LYS A 174 5.42 -11.99 0.79
CA LYS A 174 5.51 -13.44 0.57
C LYS A 174 4.23 -14.00 -0.05
N TRP A 175 3.07 -13.59 0.44
CA TRP A 175 1.78 -14.03 -0.10
C TRP A 175 1.53 -13.54 -1.52
N ASP A 176 1.94 -12.31 -1.84
CA ASP A 176 1.85 -11.75 -3.19
C ASP A 176 2.76 -12.47 -4.18
N VAL A 177 4.01 -12.71 -3.80
CA VAL A 177 5.00 -13.39 -4.64
C VAL A 177 4.63 -14.86 -4.82
N ALA A 178 4.19 -15.51 -3.74
CA ALA A 178 3.73 -16.90 -3.77
C ALA A 178 2.34 -17.06 -4.38
N SER A 179 1.62 -15.97 -4.67
CA SER A 179 0.29 -16.06 -5.26
C SER A 179 0.38 -16.90 -6.54
N PRO A 180 -0.23 -18.10 -6.54
CA PRO A 180 -0.16 -18.97 -7.70
C PRO A 180 -0.79 -18.25 -8.88
N TYR A 181 -0.52 -18.74 -10.09
CA TYR A 181 -1.35 -18.40 -11.23
C TYR A 181 -2.81 -18.62 -10.82
N ARG A 182 -3.53 -17.55 -10.48
CA ARG A 182 -4.98 -17.63 -10.40
C ARG A 182 -5.40 -17.71 -11.85
N ILE A 183 -5.38 -18.93 -12.39
CA ILE A 183 -6.10 -19.28 -13.60
C ILE A 183 -7.57 -19.08 -13.22
N SER A 184 -8.02 -17.83 -13.20
CA SER A 184 -9.43 -17.62 -13.36
C SER A 184 -9.74 -18.16 -14.74
N ARG A 185 -10.74 -19.02 -14.81
CA ARG A 185 -11.47 -19.30 -16.05
C ARG A 185 -12.04 -18.01 -16.69
N ALA A 186 -11.89 -16.84 -16.06
CA ALA A 186 -12.19 -15.53 -16.61
C ALA A 186 -11.30 -15.20 -17.81
N SER A 187 -11.94 -14.51 -18.75
CA SER A 187 -11.52 -14.17 -20.12
C SER A 187 -10.05 -13.77 -20.30
N LYS A 188 -9.58 -13.86 -21.55
CA LYS A 188 -8.30 -13.31 -22.03
C LYS A 188 -8.27 -11.76 -21.97
N SER A 189 -8.85 -11.13 -20.95
CA SER A 189 -8.90 -9.67 -20.87
C SER A 189 -7.49 -9.11 -20.66
N ALA A 190 -7.12 -8.13 -21.49
CA ALA A 190 -5.88 -7.38 -21.35
C ALA A 190 -5.80 -6.71 -19.98
N VAL A 191 -4.57 -6.52 -19.49
CA VAL A 191 -4.32 -5.88 -18.20
C VAL A 191 -3.70 -4.50 -18.42
N SER A 192 -4.27 -3.49 -17.78
CA SER A 192 -3.74 -2.12 -17.80
C SER A 192 -2.92 -1.85 -16.54
N VAL A 193 -1.68 -1.43 -16.73
CA VAL A 193 -0.75 -1.04 -15.66
C VAL A 193 -0.54 0.47 -15.74
N PHE A 194 -0.97 1.17 -14.71
CA PHE A 194 -0.68 2.60 -14.52
C PHE A 194 0.49 2.69 -13.55
N ILE A 195 1.60 3.26 -13.98
CA ILE A 195 2.83 3.32 -13.19
C ILE A 195 3.40 4.74 -13.20
N ASP A 196 3.90 5.16 -12.05
CA ASP A 196 4.47 6.48 -11.82
C ASP A 196 5.60 6.39 -10.77
N GLY A 197 6.45 7.42 -10.71
CA GLY A 197 7.61 7.53 -9.84
C GLY A 197 7.44 8.63 -8.78
N ALA A 198 7.67 8.32 -7.50
CA ALA A 198 7.62 9.30 -6.42
C ALA A 198 8.92 9.32 -5.62
N TYR A 199 9.51 10.51 -5.51
CA TYR A 199 10.70 10.71 -4.70
C TYR A 199 10.34 10.90 -3.22
N ILE A 200 11.07 10.20 -2.34
CA ILE A 200 10.98 10.36 -0.89
C ILE A 200 12.36 10.62 -0.29
N ARG A 201 12.38 11.28 0.88
CA ARG A 201 13.62 11.64 1.59
C ARG A 201 14.27 10.43 2.25
N ALA A 202 15.55 10.24 1.99
CA ALA A 202 16.36 9.22 2.63
C ALA A 202 16.76 9.61 4.07
N VAL A 203 16.99 8.63 4.93
CA VAL A 203 17.73 8.85 6.20
C VAL A 203 19.19 9.22 5.93
N PRO A 204 19.87 9.93 6.84
CA PRO A 204 21.30 10.18 6.72
C PRO A 204 22.09 8.88 6.55
N GLY A 205 23.23 8.94 5.84
CA GLY A 205 24.09 7.80 5.58
C GLY A 205 23.89 7.11 4.22
N TYR A 206 22.89 7.53 3.44
CA TYR A 206 22.74 7.13 2.03
C TYR A 206 23.40 8.15 1.09
N GLN A 207 23.94 7.68 -0.05
CA GLN A 207 24.62 8.53 -1.04
C GLN A 207 23.72 9.65 -1.60
N SER A 208 22.43 9.39 -1.77
CA SER A 208 21.45 10.36 -2.24
C SER A 208 20.51 10.82 -1.11
N ARG A 209 20.15 12.11 -1.13
CA ARG A 209 19.15 12.70 -0.23
C ARG A 209 17.73 12.20 -0.50
N HIS A 210 17.47 11.69 -1.70
CA HIS A 210 16.17 11.17 -2.10
C HIS A 210 16.33 9.87 -2.90
N PHE A 211 15.32 9.02 -2.85
CA PHE A 211 15.21 7.86 -3.73
C PHE A 211 13.78 7.72 -4.26
N GLU A 212 13.69 7.05 -5.40
CA GLU A 212 12.48 6.98 -6.20
C GLU A 212 11.73 5.66 -5.95
N ILE A 213 10.49 5.80 -5.47
CA ILE A 213 9.52 4.72 -5.32
C ILE A 213 8.79 4.56 -6.66
N ALA A 214 8.77 3.34 -7.19
CA ALA A 214 7.86 3.02 -8.28
C ALA A 214 6.53 2.57 -7.69
N MET A 215 5.42 3.18 -8.09
CA MET A 215 4.10 2.84 -7.57
C MET A 215 3.06 2.91 -8.67
N GLY A 216 1.91 2.32 -8.41
CA GLY A 216 0.88 2.30 -9.42
C GLY A 216 -0.32 1.45 -9.08
N ARG A 217 -1.11 1.25 -10.13
CA ARG A 217 -2.34 0.49 -10.09
C ARG A 217 -2.42 -0.45 -11.28
N VAL A 218 -2.85 -1.67 -11.03
CA VAL A 218 -3.16 -2.64 -12.08
C VAL A 218 -4.67 -2.84 -12.13
N VAL A 219 -5.22 -2.72 -13.34
CA VAL A 219 -6.66 -2.83 -13.61
C VAL A 219 -6.89 -3.93 -14.64
N SER A 220 -7.91 -4.74 -14.38
CA SER A 220 -8.41 -5.78 -15.27
C SER A 220 -9.94 -5.73 -15.27
N GLN A 221 -10.57 -6.23 -16.34
CA GLN A 221 -12.03 -6.25 -16.43
C GLN A 221 -12.64 -7.08 -15.29
N ASN A 222 -13.72 -6.56 -14.70
CA ASN A 222 -14.52 -7.24 -13.66
C ASN A 222 -13.74 -7.60 -12.37
N ARG A 223 -12.64 -6.89 -12.09
CA ARG A 223 -11.88 -7.06 -10.85
C ARG A 223 -11.65 -5.73 -10.14
N PRO A 224 -11.68 -5.71 -8.80
CA PRO A 224 -11.25 -4.54 -8.06
C PRO A 224 -9.76 -4.27 -8.36
N PRO A 225 -9.36 -3.00 -8.53
CA PRO A 225 -7.98 -2.66 -8.91
C PRO A 225 -6.96 -3.09 -7.85
N ARG A 226 -5.79 -3.54 -8.29
CA ARG A 226 -4.65 -3.87 -7.42
C ARG A 226 -3.74 -2.67 -7.30
N GLN A 227 -3.37 -2.28 -6.09
CA GLN A 227 -2.35 -1.25 -5.89
C GLN A 227 -0.99 -1.90 -5.62
N PHE A 228 0.08 -1.23 -6.04
CA PHE A 228 1.44 -1.67 -5.74
C PHE A 228 2.37 -0.48 -5.51
N ALA A 229 3.44 -0.72 -4.78
CA ALA A 229 4.54 0.22 -4.60
C ALA A 229 5.82 -0.55 -4.25
N ALA A 230 6.95 -0.11 -4.78
CA ALA A 230 8.24 -0.75 -4.61
C ALA A 230 9.34 0.30 -4.41
N ALA A 231 10.18 0.08 -3.40
CA ALA A 231 11.33 0.91 -3.10
C ALA A 231 12.55 0.29 -3.80
N PRO A 232 13.62 1.07 -4.05
CA PRO A 232 14.86 0.52 -4.60
C PRO A 232 15.63 -0.26 -3.53
N ASN A 233 16.60 -1.08 -3.95
CA ASN A 233 17.58 -1.74 -3.07
C ASN A 233 16.96 -2.56 -1.92
N VAL A 234 15.85 -3.27 -2.20
CA VAL A 234 15.26 -4.27 -1.31
C VAL A 234 15.31 -5.64 -2.00
N ALA A 235 15.13 -6.72 -1.22
CA ALA A 235 15.28 -8.09 -1.71
C ALA A 235 14.34 -8.42 -2.89
N THR A 236 13.09 -7.96 -2.84
CA THR A 236 12.11 -8.14 -3.91
C THR A 236 12.26 -7.02 -4.93
N GLY A 237 12.57 -7.35 -6.19
CA GLY A 237 12.74 -6.35 -7.24
C GLY A 237 11.45 -5.58 -7.56
N LYS A 238 11.57 -4.32 -8.03
CA LYS A 238 10.41 -3.51 -8.49
C LYS A 238 9.54 -4.29 -9.49
N HIS A 239 10.16 -5.06 -10.38
CA HIS A 239 9.49 -5.85 -11.39
C HIS A 239 8.73 -7.07 -10.81
N ASP A 240 9.21 -7.66 -9.72
CA ASP A 240 8.51 -8.78 -9.06
C ASP A 240 7.24 -8.30 -8.36
N VAL A 241 7.28 -7.12 -7.73
CA VAL A 241 6.10 -6.48 -7.14
C VAL A 241 5.04 -6.19 -8.21
N VAL A 242 5.44 -5.63 -9.35
CA VAL A 242 4.53 -5.37 -10.48
C VAL A 242 3.99 -6.68 -11.06
N ARG A 243 4.84 -7.71 -11.23
CA ARG A 243 4.43 -9.03 -11.70
C ARG A 243 3.40 -9.67 -10.77
N ALA A 244 3.62 -9.62 -9.46
CA ALA A 244 2.68 -10.13 -8.47
C ALA A 244 1.33 -9.39 -8.53
N ALA A 245 1.36 -8.06 -8.66
CA ALA A 245 0.15 -7.26 -8.81
C ALA A 245 -0.64 -7.61 -10.08
N MET A 246 0.04 -7.82 -11.22
CA MET A 246 -0.57 -8.28 -12.46
C MET A 246 -1.17 -9.68 -12.31
N ARG A 247 -0.44 -10.63 -11.70
CA ARG A 247 -0.94 -11.99 -11.45
C ARG A 247 -2.19 -11.99 -10.56
N ALA A 248 -2.22 -11.14 -9.53
CA ALA A 248 -3.42 -10.97 -8.70
C ALA A 248 -4.64 -10.48 -9.50
N GLN A 249 -4.40 -9.73 -10.58
CA GLN A 249 -5.41 -9.27 -11.54
C GLN A 249 -5.72 -10.28 -12.67
N GLY A 250 -5.15 -11.49 -12.61
CA GLY A 250 -5.40 -12.56 -13.58
C GLY A 250 -4.53 -12.49 -14.84
N TRP A 251 -3.45 -11.72 -14.83
CA TRP A 251 -2.47 -11.74 -15.91
C TRP A 251 -1.72 -13.08 -15.97
N LEU A 252 -1.50 -13.57 -17.19
CA LEU A 252 -0.71 -14.75 -17.52
C LEU A 252 0.28 -14.37 -18.64
N PRO A 253 1.45 -15.02 -18.72
CA PRO A 253 2.37 -14.84 -19.86
C PRO A 253 1.64 -15.02 -21.20
N GLY A 254 1.98 -14.19 -22.18
CA GLY A 254 1.36 -14.16 -23.51
C GLY A 254 0.08 -13.32 -23.60
N ARG A 255 -0.48 -12.81 -22.49
CA ARG A 255 -1.62 -11.87 -22.53
C ARG A 255 -1.15 -10.43 -22.69
N ASP A 256 -1.89 -9.65 -23.46
CA ASP A 256 -1.59 -8.24 -23.70
C ASP A 256 -1.56 -7.40 -22.41
N VAL A 257 -0.57 -6.52 -22.35
CA VAL A 257 -0.39 -5.56 -21.27
C VAL A 257 -0.27 -4.16 -21.85
N THR A 258 -1.12 -3.25 -21.38
CA THR A 258 -1.05 -1.82 -21.71
C THR A 258 -0.46 -1.08 -20.53
N VAL A 259 0.58 -0.28 -20.75
CA VAL A 259 1.27 0.49 -19.72
C VAL A 259 1.01 1.97 -19.93
N PHE A 260 0.62 2.68 -18.88
CA PHE A 260 0.45 4.13 -18.86
C PHE A 260 1.50 4.74 -17.93
N SER A 261 2.40 5.56 -18.48
CA SER A 261 3.37 6.36 -17.71
C SER A 261 3.70 7.67 -18.42
N ASP A 262 4.42 8.55 -17.73
CA ASP A 262 4.87 9.85 -18.22
C ASP A 262 5.97 9.80 -19.29
N GLY A 263 6.38 8.59 -19.73
CA GLY A 263 7.45 8.40 -20.71
C GLY A 263 8.84 8.19 -20.10
N GLU A 264 8.97 8.07 -18.77
CA GLU A 264 10.25 7.68 -18.17
C GLU A 264 10.61 6.23 -18.54
N ILE A 265 11.78 6.06 -19.17
CA ILE A 265 12.32 4.76 -19.61
C ILE A 265 12.45 3.78 -18.42
N GLY A 266 12.85 4.30 -17.25
CA GLY A 266 12.97 3.54 -16.01
C GLY A 266 11.67 2.83 -15.64
N LEU A 267 10.54 3.54 -15.64
CA LEU A 267 9.23 2.98 -15.29
C LEU A 267 8.74 1.95 -16.30
N GLN A 268 8.94 2.21 -17.59
CA GLN A 268 8.59 1.25 -18.65
C GLN A 268 9.41 -0.04 -18.53
N SER A 269 10.71 0.08 -18.23
CA SER A 269 11.62 -1.07 -18.08
C SER A 269 11.20 -2.01 -16.95
N ILE A 270 10.57 -1.50 -15.89
CA ILE A 270 10.05 -2.30 -14.78
C ILE A 270 8.95 -3.24 -15.28
N VAL A 271 7.99 -2.72 -16.06
CA VAL A 271 6.88 -3.53 -16.57
C VAL A 271 7.36 -4.52 -17.63
N LEU A 272 8.24 -4.09 -18.53
CA LEU A 272 8.89 -4.97 -19.51
C LEU A 272 9.64 -6.14 -18.83
N SER A 273 10.37 -5.86 -17.75
CA SER A 273 11.05 -6.89 -16.95
C SER A 273 10.08 -7.80 -16.20
N ALA A 274 8.94 -7.24 -15.76
CA ALA A 274 7.89 -7.98 -15.08
C ALA A 274 7.19 -8.97 -16.03
N THR A 275 6.91 -8.56 -17.27
CA THR A 275 6.18 -9.38 -18.25
C THR A 275 7.09 -10.29 -19.07
N ARG A 276 8.35 -9.89 -19.32
CA ARG A 276 9.30 -10.54 -20.25
C ARG A 276 8.74 -10.72 -21.67
N GLN A 277 7.89 -9.80 -22.10
CA GLN A 277 7.26 -9.79 -23.42
C GLN A 277 7.00 -8.34 -23.86
N PRO A 278 6.70 -8.09 -25.15
CA PRO A 278 6.31 -6.76 -25.62
C PRO A 278 5.08 -6.23 -24.87
N VAL A 279 5.11 -4.94 -24.54
CA VAL A 279 3.97 -4.24 -23.91
C VAL A 279 3.56 -3.05 -24.76
N THR A 280 2.27 -2.74 -24.79
CA THR A 280 1.79 -1.52 -25.43
C THR A 280 1.94 -0.37 -24.47
N HIS A 281 2.88 0.55 -24.72
CA HIS A 281 3.02 1.75 -23.89
C HIS A 281 2.17 2.90 -24.46
N ILE A 282 1.38 3.54 -23.60
CA ILE A 282 0.60 4.73 -23.90
C ILE A 282 1.12 5.87 -23.03
N LEU A 283 1.58 6.94 -23.68
CA LEU A 283 2.11 8.11 -23.02
C LEU A 283 1.00 8.87 -22.29
N ASP A 284 1.28 9.31 -21.07
CA ASP A 284 0.33 10.06 -20.26
C ASP A 284 -0.04 11.41 -20.89
N TRP A 285 -1.31 11.54 -21.28
CA TRP A 285 -1.86 12.78 -21.82
C TRP A 285 -1.74 13.96 -20.84
N PHE A 286 -1.91 13.75 -19.53
CA PHE A 286 -1.84 14.86 -18.57
C PHE A 286 -0.45 15.50 -18.59
N HIS A 287 0.60 14.69 -18.48
CA HIS A 287 1.99 15.14 -18.55
C HIS A 287 2.32 15.81 -19.89
N LEU A 288 1.87 15.24 -21.01
CA LEU A 288 2.02 15.85 -22.33
C LEU A 288 1.30 17.21 -22.41
N SER A 289 0.06 17.29 -21.92
CA SER A 289 -0.77 18.51 -21.94
C SER A 289 -0.21 19.63 -21.06
N MET A 290 0.44 19.28 -19.95
CA MET A 290 1.11 20.24 -19.06
C MET A 290 2.35 20.85 -19.72
N ARG A 291 3.12 20.05 -20.49
CA ARG A 291 4.23 20.58 -21.30
C ARG A 291 3.75 21.58 -22.35
N LEU A 292 2.64 21.27 -23.01
CA LEU A 292 2.01 22.19 -23.97
C LEU A 292 1.53 23.47 -23.30
N ARG A 293 0.89 23.36 -22.13
CA ARG A 293 0.44 24.53 -21.35
C ARG A 293 1.57 25.50 -21.04
N HIS A 294 2.75 25.01 -20.67
CA HIS A 294 3.89 25.89 -20.41
C HIS A 294 4.37 26.63 -21.66
N ILE A 295 4.31 26.00 -22.84
CA ILE A 295 4.65 26.63 -24.12
C ILE A 295 3.60 27.70 -24.48
N GLU A 296 2.31 27.35 -24.37
CA GLU A 296 1.18 28.26 -24.60
C GLU A 296 1.30 29.51 -23.72
N GLN A 297 1.57 29.34 -22.43
CA GLN A 297 1.76 30.45 -21.49
C GLN A 297 3.01 31.30 -21.79
N ALA A 298 4.12 30.65 -22.16
CA ALA A 298 5.35 31.36 -22.52
C ALA A 298 5.17 32.20 -23.80
N TRP A 299 4.44 31.66 -24.78
CA TRP A 299 4.08 32.36 -26.00
C TRP A 299 3.14 33.53 -25.74
N GLU A 300 2.08 33.31 -24.94
CA GLU A 300 1.11 34.35 -24.57
C GLU A 300 1.80 35.58 -23.96
N GLY A 301 2.80 35.35 -23.09
CA GLY A 301 3.55 36.42 -22.43
C GLY A 301 4.52 37.22 -23.31
N ILE A 302 4.67 36.87 -24.60
CA ILE A 302 5.56 37.57 -25.54
C ILE A 302 4.94 37.92 -26.90
N LYS A 303 3.80 37.34 -27.29
CA LYS A 303 3.26 37.43 -28.66
C LYS A 303 2.91 38.85 -29.14
N HIS A 304 2.58 39.76 -28.21
CA HIS A 304 2.24 41.16 -28.49
C HIS A 304 3.42 42.13 -28.34
N VAL A 305 4.58 41.65 -27.90
CA VAL A 305 5.76 42.49 -27.70
C VAL A 305 6.47 42.67 -29.03
N HIS A 306 6.62 43.92 -29.51
CA HIS A 306 7.30 44.26 -30.77
C HIS A 306 6.81 43.46 -31.99
N ASP A 307 5.49 43.25 -32.10
CA ASP A 307 4.86 42.51 -33.21
C ASP A 307 5.50 41.14 -33.50
N ARG A 308 5.98 40.46 -32.45
CA ARG A 308 6.61 39.13 -32.55
C ARG A 308 5.75 38.08 -33.22
N SER A 309 4.42 38.23 -33.24
CA SER A 309 3.53 37.35 -34.01
C SER A 309 3.77 37.40 -35.52
N ILE A 310 4.28 38.53 -36.05
CA ILE A 310 4.66 38.69 -37.45
C ILE A 310 6.05 38.08 -37.69
N TYR A 311 7.01 38.36 -36.82
CA TYR A 311 8.39 37.87 -36.95
C TYR A 311 8.57 36.38 -36.61
N LEU A 312 7.74 35.84 -35.71
CA LEU A 312 7.73 34.45 -35.27
C LEU A 312 6.48 33.72 -35.78
N TRP A 313 6.24 33.84 -37.08
CA TRP A 313 5.04 33.29 -37.73
C TRP A 313 4.84 31.79 -37.50
N ASP A 314 5.88 30.95 -37.61
CA ASP A 314 5.76 29.51 -37.35
C ASP A 314 5.33 29.23 -35.91
N VAL A 315 5.87 29.98 -34.95
CA VAL A 315 5.45 29.90 -33.54
C VAL A 315 3.99 30.32 -33.38
N ALA A 316 3.59 31.45 -33.98
CA ALA A 316 2.23 31.97 -33.91
C ALA A 316 1.19 30.99 -34.49
N VAL A 317 1.54 30.31 -35.59
CA VAL A 317 0.67 29.33 -36.27
C VAL A 317 0.64 28.00 -35.54
N HIS A 318 1.79 27.51 -35.07
CA HIS A 318 1.89 26.15 -34.57
C HIS A 318 1.49 26.03 -33.10
N VAL A 319 1.83 26.97 -32.22
CA VAL A 319 1.52 26.88 -30.77
C VAL A 319 0.03 26.57 -30.51
N PRO A 320 -0.95 27.29 -31.11
CA PRO A 320 -2.38 27.02 -30.87
C PRO A 320 -2.84 25.64 -31.37
N ARG A 321 -2.16 25.07 -32.37
CA ARG A 321 -2.56 23.83 -33.05
C ARG A 321 -1.95 22.57 -32.45
N LEU A 322 -0.80 22.68 -31.76
CA LEU A 322 -0.05 21.52 -31.22
C LEU A 322 -0.91 20.62 -30.35
N ARG A 323 -1.72 21.21 -29.47
CA ARG A 323 -2.61 20.46 -28.59
C ARG A 323 -3.59 19.60 -29.37
N HIS A 324 -4.24 20.16 -30.40
CA HIS A 324 -5.18 19.42 -31.22
C HIS A 324 -4.50 18.30 -32.03
N LEU A 325 -3.33 18.58 -32.62
CA LEU A 325 -2.55 17.58 -33.34
C LEU A 325 -2.19 16.39 -32.44
N LEU A 326 -1.64 16.66 -31.26
CA LEU A 326 -1.24 15.62 -30.32
C LEU A 326 -2.43 14.89 -29.70
N TRP A 327 -3.52 15.60 -29.38
CA TRP A 327 -4.76 15.02 -28.86
C TRP A 327 -5.36 14.00 -29.84
N SER A 328 -5.26 14.28 -31.13
CA SER A 328 -5.82 13.44 -32.21
C SER A 328 -4.81 12.42 -32.77
N GLY A 329 -3.62 12.30 -32.17
CA GLY A 329 -2.60 11.32 -32.58
C GLY A 329 -1.77 11.69 -33.82
N TYR A 330 -1.85 12.95 -34.31
CA TYR A 330 -1.04 13.46 -35.43
C TYR A 330 0.41 13.80 -35.00
N VAL A 331 1.14 12.79 -34.52
CA VAL A 331 2.48 12.95 -33.93
C VAL A 331 3.49 13.42 -34.95
N ARG A 332 3.39 12.97 -36.21
CA ARG A 332 4.33 13.33 -37.28
C ARG A 332 4.21 14.81 -37.62
N GLU A 333 2.97 15.28 -37.74
CA GLU A 333 2.60 16.67 -38.01
C GLU A 333 3.02 17.57 -36.84
N ALA A 334 2.74 17.16 -35.60
CA ALA A 334 3.17 17.88 -34.40
C ALA A 334 4.70 17.96 -34.30
N THR A 335 5.42 16.88 -34.60
CA THR A 335 6.89 16.87 -34.59
C THR A 335 7.46 17.81 -35.66
N ARG A 336 6.84 17.87 -36.85
CA ARG A 336 7.22 18.79 -37.93
C ARG A 336 6.99 20.25 -37.53
N ALA A 337 5.81 20.55 -36.96
CA ALA A 337 5.48 21.87 -36.43
C ALA A 337 6.49 22.33 -35.36
N VAL A 338 6.85 21.44 -34.43
CA VAL A 338 7.88 21.71 -33.41
C VAL A 338 9.25 21.98 -34.04
N LYS A 339 9.62 21.25 -35.11
CA LYS A 339 10.86 21.49 -35.83
C LYS A 339 10.89 22.89 -36.45
N HIS A 340 9.85 23.29 -37.19
CA HIS A 340 9.79 24.61 -37.81
C HIS A 340 9.88 25.74 -36.78
N MET A 341 9.17 25.63 -35.66
CA MET A 341 9.28 26.59 -34.56
C MET A 341 10.71 26.68 -34.02
N LEU A 342 11.43 25.57 -33.89
CA LEU A 342 12.82 25.59 -33.42
C LEU A 342 13.75 26.25 -34.43
N ASP A 343 13.64 25.87 -35.70
CA ASP A 343 14.45 26.43 -36.78
C ASP A 343 14.27 27.97 -36.83
N GLN A 344 13.04 28.46 -36.65
CA GLN A 344 12.77 29.90 -36.54
C GLN A 344 13.31 30.51 -35.24
N LEU A 345 13.06 29.89 -34.08
CA LEU A 345 13.51 30.43 -32.79
C LEU A 345 15.04 30.52 -32.69
N GLU A 346 15.78 29.57 -33.27
CA GLU A 346 17.26 29.60 -33.29
C GLU A 346 17.79 30.84 -33.98
N GLN A 347 17.15 31.32 -35.05
CA GLN A 347 17.59 32.53 -35.75
C GLN A 347 17.50 33.80 -34.88
N HIS A 348 16.67 33.78 -33.83
CA HIS A 348 16.39 34.96 -33.00
C HIS A 348 16.91 34.86 -31.56
N THR A 349 17.23 33.67 -31.04
CA THR A 349 17.64 33.48 -29.63
C THR A 349 19.12 33.76 -29.37
N TRP A 350 19.97 33.66 -30.40
CA TRP A 350 21.42 33.90 -30.30
C TRP A 350 21.81 35.36 -30.53
N LEU A 351 20.84 36.23 -30.83
CA LEU A 351 21.08 37.67 -30.94
C LEU A 351 21.41 38.24 -29.54
N PRO A 352 22.38 39.16 -29.41
CA PRO A 352 22.76 39.77 -28.13
C PRO A 352 21.59 40.41 -27.36
N GLN A 353 20.54 40.81 -28.08
CA GLN A 353 19.34 41.48 -27.57
C GLN A 353 18.18 40.50 -27.27
N ALA A 354 18.40 39.18 -27.40
CA ALA A 354 17.35 38.19 -27.21
C ALA A 354 16.85 38.17 -25.75
N SER A 355 15.58 38.52 -25.56
CA SER A 355 14.92 38.54 -24.25
C SER A 355 14.95 37.16 -23.57
N ASN A 356 15.13 37.12 -22.24
CA ASN A 356 15.10 35.88 -21.46
C ASN A 356 13.81 35.04 -21.67
N LYS A 357 12.68 35.71 -21.92
CA LYS A 357 11.40 35.04 -22.23
C LYS A 357 11.46 34.24 -23.55
N LEU A 358 12.18 34.73 -24.55
CA LEU A 358 12.36 34.04 -25.84
C LEU A 358 13.26 32.81 -25.69
N LYS A 359 14.36 32.95 -24.93
CA LYS A 359 15.24 31.82 -24.58
C LYS A 359 14.46 30.74 -23.83
N ARG A 360 13.60 31.14 -22.88
CA ARG A 360 12.72 30.21 -22.16
C ARG A 360 11.74 29.48 -23.09
N LEU A 361 11.12 30.17 -24.03
CA LEU A 361 10.22 29.55 -25.01
C LEU A 361 10.98 28.52 -25.87
N TYR A 362 12.17 28.88 -26.37
CA TYR A 362 13.03 27.97 -27.12
C TYR A 362 13.36 26.70 -26.32
N GLU A 363 13.76 26.84 -25.06
CA GLU A 363 14.02 25.68 -24.20
C GLU A 363 12.80 24.77 -24.03
N LEU A 364 11.61 25.35 -23.83
CA LEU A 364 10.38 24.58 -23.68
C LEU A 364 10.04 23.81 -24.95
N VAL A 365 10.14 24.45 -26.12
CA VAL A 365 9.89 23.81 -27.42
C VAL A 365 10.96 22.74 -27.71
N ARG A 366 12.22 23.00 -27.38
CA ARG A 366 13.33 22.03 -27.54
C ARG A 366 13.11 20.80 -26.67
N ASN A 367 12.71 21.00 -25.42
CA ASN A 367 12.38 19.92 -24.51
C ASN A 367 11.16 19.12 -24.99
N LEU A 368 10.14 19.78 -25.56
CA LEU A 368 9.01 19.09 -26.19
C LEU A 368 9.46 18.24 -27.38
N ARG A 369 10.34 18.75 -28.25
CA ARG A 369 10.89 17.96 -29.38
C ARG A 369 11.52 16.66 -28.90
N THR A 370 12.43 16.75 -27.94
CA THR A 370 13.10 15.57 -27.37
C THR A 370 12.08 14.59 -26.81
N TYR A 371 11.09 15.09 -26.07
CA TYR A 371 10.04 14.28 -25.47
C TYR A 371 9.16 13.57 -26.50
N LEU A 372 8.74 14.26 -27.57
CA LEU A 372 7.93 13.69 -28.66
C LEU A 372 8.72 12.63 -29.44
N VAL A 373 10.01 12.89 -29.73
CA VAL A 373 10.86 11.94 -30.45
C VAL A 373 11.06 10.66 -29.63
N GLN A 374 11.34 10.79 -28.34
CA GLN A 374 11.53 9.65 -27.44
C GLN A 374 10.26 8.81 -27.27
N ASN A 375 9.08 9.44 -27.28
CA ASN A 375 7.80 8.79 -26.99
C ASN A 375 6.89 8.62 -28.21
N LYS A 376 7.42 8.76 -29.43
CA LYS A 376 6.63 8.76 -30.68
C LYS A 376 5.73 7.53 -30.82
N ALA A 377 6.24 6.35 -30.47
CA ALA A 377 5.52 5.08 -30.57
C ALA A 377 4.41 4.92 -29.52
N SER A 378 4.39 5.78 -28.50
CA SER A 378 3.47 5.70 -27.37
C SER A 378 2.39 6.77 -27.36
N ILE A 379 2.49 7.73 -28.27
CA ILE A 379 1.42 8.72 -28.48
C ILE A 379 0.37 8.09 -29.37
N VAL A 380 -0.87 8.10 -28.90
CA VAL A 380 -2.03 7.49 -29.55
C VAL A 380 -3.06 8.56 -29.88
N ASP A 381 -4.12 8.19 -30.58
CA ASP A 381 -5.31 9.03 -30.71
C ASP A 381 -6.07 9.09 -29.38
N TYR A 382 -5.74 10.09 -28.56
CA TYR A 382 -6.37 10.29 -27.26
C TYR A 382 -7.83 10.70 -27.37
N CYS A 383 -8.19 11.46 -28.40
CA CYS A 383 -9.56 11.86 -28.69
C CYS A 383 -10.46 10.62 -28.84
N ARG A 384 -10.08 9.70 -29.72
CA ARG A 384 -10.83 8.46 -29.94
C ARG A 384 -10.95 7.62 -28.68
N ARG A 385 -9.86 7.50 -27.91
CA ARG A 385 -9.85 6.77 -26.63
C ARG A 385 -10.79 7.40 -25.61
N TYR A 386 -10.74 8.73 -25.47
CA TYR A 386 -11.61 9.48 -24.57
C TYR A 386 -13.09 9.23 -24.88
N TRP A 387 -13.50 9.37 -26.14
CA TRP A 387 -14.87 9.10 -26.57
C TRP A 387 -15.28 7.63 -26.43
N SER A 388 -14.31 6.71 -26.45
CA SER A 388 -14.55 5.27 -26.21
C SER A 388 -14.53 4.89 -24.72
N GLY A 389 -14.42 5.85 -23.81
CA GLY A 389 -14.32 5.59 -22.36
C GLY A 389 -13.03 4.86 -21.94
N GLN A 390 -12.01 4.86 -22.80
CA GLN A 390 -10.73 4.20 -22.53
C GLN A 390 -9.77 5.14 -21.78
N PRO A 391 -8.88 4.61 -20.93
CA PRO A 391 -7.90 5.44 -20.22
C PRO A 391 -6.95 6.16 -21.19
N ILE A 392 -6.66 7.43 -20.88
CA ILE A 392 -5.76 8.31 -21.65
C ILE A 392 -4.58 8.85 -20.82
N SER A 393 -4.59 8.65 -19.51
CA SER A 393 -3.61 9.22 -18.58
C SER A 393 -3.20 8.22 -17.51
N SER A 394 -2.11 8.53 -16.81
CA SER A 394 -1.66 7.78 -15.64
C SER A 394 -2.38 8.20 -14.35
N SER A 395 -3.49 8.95 -14.44
CA SER A 395 -4.25 9.43 -13.26
C SER A 395 -4.58 8.36 -12.20
N PRO A 396 -4.81 7.06 -12.52
CA PRO A 396 -4.94 6.04 -11.48
C PRO A 396 -3.64 5.80 -10.69
N ALA A 397 -2.47 5.97 -11.30
CA ALA A 397 -1.16 5.96 -10.64
C ALA A 397 -0.94 7.22 -9.80
N GLU A 398 -1.33 8.41 -10.26
CA GLU A 398 -1.25 9.65 -9.47
C GLU A 398 -2.13 9.57 -8.20
N SER A 399 -3.34 9.01 -8.34
CA SER A 399 -4.21 8.70 -7.20
C SER A 399 -3.51 7.74 -6.22
N ALA A 400 -2.84 6.71 -6.74
CA ALA A 400 -2.04 5.78 -5.94
C ALA A 400 -0.82 6.46 -5.30
N ALA A 401 -0.14 7.39 -5.98
CA ALA A 401 0.96 8.17 -5.43
C ALA A 401 0.50 9.00 -4.22
N ASN A 402 -0.65 9.65 -4.36
CA ASN A 402 -1.26 10.41 -3.28
C ASN A 402 -1.67 9.53 -2.10
N SER A 403 -2.34 8.40 -2.36
CA SER A 403 -2.83 7.50 -1.33
C SER A 403 -1.73 6.65 -0.71
N LEU A 404 -0.67 6.27 -1.41
CA LEU A 404 0.39 5.38 -0.91
C LEU A 404 1.58 6.16 -0.38
N VAL A 405 2.08 7.14 -1.12
CA VAL A 405 3.32 7.84 -0.80
C VAL A 405 3.01 9.16 -0.08
N ASN A 406 2.30 10.08 -0.72
CA ASN A 406 2.23 11.47 -0.23
C ASN A 406 1.56 11.61 1.14
N ALA A 407 0.48 10.86 1.38
CA ALA A 407 -0.24 10.91 2.65
C ALA A 407 0.60 10.49 3.86
N ARG A 408 1.60 9.60 3.68
CA ARG A 408 2.43 9.10 4.78
C ARG A 408 3.85 9.63 4.76
N MET A 409 4.44 9.92 3.60
CA MET A 409 5.88 10.12 3.44
C MET A 409 6.27 11.55 3.04
N ASN A 410 5.51 12.21 2.16
CA ASN A 410 5.88 13.54 1.64
C ASN A 410 5.13 14.72 2.32
N LYS A 411 3.88 14.53 2.75
CA LYS A 411 3.10 15.62 3.39
C LYS A 411 3.48 15.84 4.86
N LYS A 412 3.45 17.11 5.30
CA LYS A 412 3.45 17.68 6.68
C LYS A 412 4.40 17.12 7.77
N ARG A 413 5.24 16.11 7.51
CA ARG A 413 5.88 15.33 8.60
C ARG A 413 7.41 15.21 8.53
N GLN A 414 8.07 15.79 7.52
CA GLN A 414 9.54 15.82 7.35
C GLN A 414 10.26 14.48 7.63
N MET A 415 9.59 13.34 7.41
CA MET A 415 10.15 12.04 7.75
C MET A 415 11.20 11.63 6.72
N ARG A 416 12.16 10.85 7.20
CA ARG A 416 13.23 10.27 6.41
C ARG A 416 13.13 8.75 6.51
N TRP A 417 13.42 8.07 5.41
CA TRP A 417 13.18 6.65 5.29
C TRP A 417 14.43 5.91 4.84
N SER A 418 14.65 4.71 5.38
CA SER A 418 15.47 3.71 4.70
C SER A 418 14.63 3.07 3.59
N PRO A 419 15.23 2.55 2.50
CA PRO A 419 14.48 1.90 1.44
C PRO A 419 13.62 0.74 1.95
N ILE A 420 14.16 -0.11 2.84
CA ILE A 420 13.41 -1.22 3.44
C ILE A 420 12.27 -0.74 4.36
N GLY A 421 12.48 0.33 5.12
CA GLY A 421 11.45 0.90 6.00
C GLY A 421 10.29 1.51 5.21
N ALA A 422 10.61 2.26 4.15
CA ALA A 422 9.60 2.78 3.23
C ALA A 422 8.85 1.63 2.54
N HIS A 423 9.58 0.63 2.04
CA HIS A 423 9.02 -0.51 1.34
C HIS A 423 7.96 -1.23 2.16
N ARG A 424 8.28 -1.60 3.41
CA ARG A 424 7.35 -2.32 4.29
C ARG A 424 6.09 -1.51 4.59
N VAL A 425 6.23 -0.22 4.85
CA VAL A 425 5.06 0.68 5.01
C VAL A 425 4.22 0.71 3.74
N LEU A 426 4.84 0.80 2.57
CA LEU A 426 4.14 0.83 1.29
C LEU A 426 3.41 -0.49 0.98
N GLN A 427 3.97 -1.65 1.32
CA GLN A 427 3.29 -2.94 1.14
C GLN A 427 1.98 -3.02 1.93
N VAL A 428 2.02 -2.59 3.20
CA VAL A 428 0.83 -2.54 4.05
C VAL A 428 -0.15 -1.48 3.55
N ARG A 429 0.33 -0.29 3.14
CA ARG A 429 -0.55 0.76 2.59
C ARG A 429 -1.26 0.30 1.32
N ALA A 430 -0.55 -0.35 0.40
CA ALA A 430 -1.14 -0.93 -0.80
C ALA A 430 -2.21 -1.96 -0.43
N ALA A 431 -1.93 -2.81 0.56
CA ALA A 431 -2.88 -3.81 1.03
C ALA A 431 -4.10 -3.26 1.78
N VAL A 432 -3.95 -2.12 2.44
CA VAL A 432 -5.07 -1.40 3.05
C VAL A 432 -5.91 -0.75 1.96
N ALA A 433 -5.27 -0.15 0.96
CA ALA A 433 -5.94 0.63 -0.07
C ALA A 433 -6.78 -0.21 -1.04
N ASP A 434 -6.40 -1.48 -1.26
CA ASP A 434 -7.18 -2.43 -2.07
C ASP A 434 -7.98 -3.45 -1.23
N GLY A 435 -7.98 -3.32 0.10
CA GLY A 435 -8.76 -4.13 1.03
C GLY A 435 -8.19 -5.53 1.32
N ARG A 436 -7.07 -5.94 0.69
CA ARG A 436 -6.51 -7.29 0.90
C ARG A 436 -5.98 -7.52 2.30
N LEU A 437 -5.58 -6.47 3.05
CA LEU A 437 -5.11 -6.64 4.44
C LEU A 437 -6.17 -7.30 5.34
N LYS A 438 -7.46 -6.98 5.12
CA LYS A 438 -8.57 -7.57 5.88
C LYS A 438 -8.85 -9.02 5.47
N GLN A 439 -8.60 -9.35 4.21
CA GLN A 439 -8.87 -10.67 3.63
C GLN A 439 -7.71 -11.65 3.76
N ALA A 440 -6.49 -11.14 3.94
CA ALA A 440 -5.30 -11.96 3.99
C ALA A 440 -5.36 -12.86 5.24
N LYS A 441 -5.42 -14.18 5.01
CA LYS A 441 -5.12 -15.19 6.01
C LYS A 441 -3.60 -15.21 6.23
N LEU A 442 -3.11 -14.14 6.83
CA LEU A 442 -1.72 -14.00 7.21
C LEU A 442 -1.44 -15.04 8.31
N ALA A 443 -0.44 -15.88 8.12
CA ALA A 443 0.06 -16.78 9.15
C ALA A 443 0.78 -15.94 10.22
N LEU A 444 0.01 -15.17 11.00
CA LEU A 444 0.53 -14.23 12.01
C LEU A 444 1.02 -14.93 13.28
N ALA A 445 0.93 -16.26 13.29
CA ALA A 445 1.46 -17.16 14.29
C ALA A 445 2.63 -17.99 13.71
N ALA A 446 3.79 -17.34 13.63
CA ALA A 446 5.13 -17.92 13.65
C ALA A 446 6.07 -16.88 14.24
#